data_AF-A0A497MS28-F1
#
_entry.id   AF-A0A497MS28-F1
#
_cell.length_a   1.000
_cell.length_b   1.000
_cell.length_c   1.000
_cell.angle_alpha   90.00
_cell.angle_beta   90.00
_cell.angle_gamma   90.00
#
_symmetry.space_group_name_H-M   'P 1'
#
loop_
_entity.id
_entity.type
_entity.pdbx_description
1 polymer ?
#
loop_
_entity_poly.entity_id
_entity_poly.type
_entity_poly.pdbx_seq_one_letter_code
_entity_poly.pdbx_strand_id
1 'polypeptide(L)'
;MPRPPIPPQKKYEIIRLWLLEHLTYEEIGRRVGVALGTVSKTVNEFKEKAREMTLEEAARMFGVGDEVSALLDLTEALKRAGVAVSEARRAASLLRKLNEMNVGVDEAESWVKLCQKLSRPNFPASDFVEATIRGS
;
A
#
# COMPACT_ATOMS: atom_id res chain seq x y z
N MET A 1 16.05 -4.39 -36.50
CA MET A 1 14.81 -5.18 -36.35
C MET A 1 13.99 -4.61 -35.20
N PRO A 2 12.66 -4.44 -35.33
CA PRO A 2 11.82 -4.06 -34.20
C PRO A 2 11.90 -5.14 -33.11
N ARG A 3 12.01 -4.73 -31.84
CA ARG A 3 12.02 -5.67 -30.71
C ARG A 3 10.65 -6.38 -30.65
N PRO A 4 10.62 -7.71 -30.42
CA PRO A 4 9.37 -8.43 -30.33
C PRO A 4 8.50 -7.86 -29.20
N PRO A 5 7.15 -7.84 -29.37
CA PRO A 5 6.25 -7.38 -28.34
C PRO A 5 6.42 -8.23 -27.08
N ILE A 6 6.28 -7.58 -25.91
CA ILE A 6 6.43 -8.27 -24.63
C ILE A 6 5.27 -9.26 -24.46
N PRO A 7 5.50 -10.46 -23.90
CA PRO A 7 4.42 -11.42 -23.64
C PRO A 7 3.37 -10.85 -22.67
N PRO A 8 2.06 -11.17 -22.84
CA PRO A 8 0.99 -10.72 -21.95
C PRO A 8 1.26 -10.98 -20.46
N GLN A 9 1.77 -12.17 -20.12
CA GLN A 9 2.13 -12.54 -18.75
C GLN A 9 3.16 -11.58 -18.14
N LYS A 10 4.15 -11.13 -18.92
CA LYS A 10 5.13 -10.15 -18.45
C LYS A 10 4.51 -8.76 -18.29
N LYS A 11 3.54 -8.37 -19.13
CA LYS A 11 2.78 -7.12 -18.93
C LYS A 11 2.01 -7.15 -17.61
N TYR A 12 1.30 -8.24 -17.35
CA TYR A 12 0.59 -8.48 -16.10
C TYR A 12 1.53 -8.34 -14.90
N GLU A 13 2.64 -9.08 -14.88
CA GLU A 13 3.59 -9.03 -13.76
C GLU A 13 4.17 -7.63 -13.55
N ILE A 14 4.54 -6.93 -14.62
CA ILE A 14 5.05 -5.55 -14.54
C ILE A 14 4.02 -4.64 -13.85
N ILE A 15 2.77 -4.65 -14.30
CA ILE A 15 1.74 -3.76 -13.76
C ILE A 15 1.35 -4.17 -12.34
N ARG A 16 1.19 -5.47 -12.06
CA ARG A 16 0.91 -5.97 -10.71
C ARG A 16 1.98 -5.55 -9.71
N LEU A 17 3.27 -5.77 -10.03
CA LEU A 17 4.39 -5.39 -9.15
C LEU A 17 4.46 -3.88 -8.93
N TRP A 18 4.19 -3.10 -9.98
CA TRP A 18 4.14 -1.64 -9.89
C TRP A 18 2.97 -1.14 -9.03
N LEU A 19 1.77 -1.71 -9.18
CA LEU A 19 0.56 -1.29 -8.47
C LEU A 19 0.57 -1.72 -7.00
N LEU A 20 0.91 -2.98 -6.71
CA LEU A 20 0.68 -3.58 -5.39
C LEU A 20 1.92 -3.66 -4.50
N GLU A 21 3.11 -3.85 -5.10
CA GLU A 21 4.34 -4.05 -4.34
C GLU A 21 5.20 -2.78 -4.29
N HIS A 22 4.79 -1.72 -5.01
CA HIS A 22 5.49 -0.43 -5.10
C HIS A 22 6.98 -0.55 -5.43
N LEU A 23 7.36 -1.59 -6.16
CA LEU A 23 8.74 -1.82 -6.58
C LEU A 23 9.19 -0.73 -7.56
N THR A 24 10.46 -0.36 -7.46
CA THR A 24 11.11 0.50 -8.45
C THR A 24 11.16 -0.19 -9.80
N TYR A 25 11.25 0.60 -10.88
CA TYR A 25 11.31 0.02 -12.23
C TYR A 25 12.54 -0.89 -12.43
N GLU A 26 13.63 -0.62 -11.73
CA GLU A 26 14.83 -1.47 -11.73
C GLU A 26 14.58 -2.82 -11.05
N GLU A 27 13.90 -2.84 -9.89
CA GLU A 27 13.50 -4.07 -9.20
C GLU A 27 12.53 -4.90 -10.04
N ILE A 28 11.54 -4.26 -10.66
CA ILE A 28 10.61 -4.93 -11.58
C ILE A 28 11.37 -5.53 -12.77
N GLY A 29 12.28 -4.77 -13.39
CA GLY A 29 13.08 -5.24 -14.51
C GLY A 29 13.92 -6.46 -14.17
N ARG A 30 14.58 -6.45 -12.99
CA ARG A 30 15.34 -7.60 -12.47
C ARG A 30 14.43 -8.81 -12.21
N ARG A 31 13.28 -8.61 -11.59
CA ARG A 31 12.36 -9.71 -11.22
C ARG A 31 11.68 -10.37 -12.41
N VAL A 32 11.26 -9.59 -13.40
CA VAL A 32 10.56 -10.07 -14.61
C VAL A 32 11.54 -10.48 -15.72
N GLY A 33 12.82 -10.11 -15.59
CA GLY A 33 13.86 -10.37 -16.59
C GLY A 33 13.64 -9.57 -17.86
N VAL A 34 13.46 -8.24 -17.73
CA VAL A 34 13.24 -7.30 -18.85
C VAL A 34 14.01 -6.01 -18.63
N ALA A 35 14.29 -5.29 -19.72
CA ALA A 35 15.00 -4.01 -19.64
C ALA A 35 14.16 -2.92 -18.94
N LEU A 36 14.82 -1.98 -18.26
CA LEU A 36 14.17 -0.84 -17.60
C LEU A 36 13.23 -0.05 -18.53
N GLY A 37 13.67 0.20 -19.77
CA GLY A 37 12.86 0.90 -20.77
C GLY A 37 11.59 0.14 -21.15
N THR A 38 11.60 -1.19 -21.05
CA THR A 38 10.41 -2.02 -21.27
C THR A 38 9.41 -1.86 -20.12
N VAL A 39 9.88 -1.87 -18.87
CA VAL A 39 9.03 -1.60 -17.69
C VAL A 39 8.37 -0.23 -17.80
N SER A 40 9.17 0.82 -18.04
CA SER A 40 8.68 2.19 -18.21
C SER A 40 7.65 2.31 -19.32
N LYS A 41 7.92 1.70 -20.49
CA LYS A 41 6.98 1.69 -21.61
C LYS A 41 5.65 1.01 -21.23
N THR A 42 5.69 -0.15 -20.58
CA THR A 42 4.48 -0.89 -20.19
C THR A 42 3.65 -0.11 -19.17
N VAL A 43 4.28 0.48 -18.15
CA VAL A 43 3.57 1.31 -17.15
C VAL A 43 2.95 2.55 -17.79
N ASN A 44 3.66 3.22 -18.71
CA ASN A 44 3.12 4.37 -19.42
C ASN A 44 1.97 3.98 -20.36
N GLU A 45 2.08 2.85 -21.07
CA GLU A 45 1.00 2.30 -21.89
C GLU A 45 -0.27 2.06 -21.06
N PHE A 46 -0.13 1.50 -19.86
CA PHE A 46 -1.24 1.32 -18.93
C PHE A 46 -1.87 2.66 -18.50
N LYS A 47 -1.05 3.64 -18.12
CA LYS A 47 -1.53 4.97 -17.70
C LYS A 47 -2.25 5.72 -18.82
N GLU A 48 -1.74 5.67 -20.05
CA GLU A 48 -2.41 6.30 -21.19
C GLU A 48 -3.74 5.60 -21.49
N LYS A 49 -3.78 4.26 -21.44
CA LYS A 49 -5.05 3.53 -21.60
C LYS A 49 -6.05 3.90 -20.50
N ALA A 50 -5.64 3.93 -19.24
CA ALA A 50 -6.52 4.35 -18.14
C ALA A 50 -6.99 5.83 -18.22
N ARG A 51 -6.41 6.66 -19.11
CA ARG A 51 -6.90 8.02 -19.41
C ARG A 51 -7.81 8.06 -20.64
N GLU A 52 -7.50 7.26 -21.66
CA GLU A 52 -8.29 7.14 -22.88
C GLU A 52 -9.64 6.44 -22.62
N MET A 53 -9.68 5.56 -21.63
CA MET A 53 -10.85 4.77 -21.22
C MET A 53 -10.93 4.69 -19.69
N THR A 54 -11.78 3.84 -19.14
CA THR A 54 -11.87 3.64 -17.68
C THR A 54 -10.67 2.85 -17.14
N LEU A 55 -10.38 2.99 -15.84
CA LEU A 55 -9.29 2.26 -15.18
C LEU A 55 -9.54 0.75 -15.24
N GLU A 56 -10.80 0.32 -15.12
CA GLU A 56 -11.26 -1.06 -15.13
C GLU A 56 -11.13 -1.69 -16.53
N GLU A 57 -11.42 -0.94 -17.59
CA GLU A 57 -11.16 -1.37 -18.97
C GLU A 57 -9.66 -1.54 -19.23
N ALA A 58 -8.85 -0.55 -18.83
CA ALA A 58 -7.40 -0.65 -18.93
C ALA A 58 -6.86 -1.83 -18.10
N ALA A 59 -7.38 -2.07 -16.90
CA ALA A 59 -6.99 -3.18 -16.04
C ALA A 59 -7.22 -4.54 -16.71
N ARG A 60 -8.39 -4.74 -17.33
CA ARG A 60 -8.71 -5.95 -18.08
C ARG A 60 -7.76 -6.17 -19.25
N MET A 61 -7.40 -5.12 -19.98
CA MET A 61 -6.44 -5.22 -21.10
C MET A 61 -5.04 -5.69 -20.67
N PHE A 62 -4.63 -5.36 -19.45
CA PHE A 62 -3.32 -5.73 -18.89
C PHE A 62 -3.38 -6.97 -17.97
N GLY A 63 -4.57 -7.58 -17.83
CA GLY A 63 -4.79 -8.75 -16.99
C GLY A 63 -4.77 -8.46 -15.48
N VAL A 64 -4.83 -7.20 -15.06
CA VAL A 64 -4.78 -6.78 -13.64
C VAL A 64 -6.14 -6.36 -13.10
N GLY A 65 -7.21 -6.92 -13.67
CA GLY A 65 -8.59 -6.58 -13.33
C GLY A 65 -8.90 -6.85 -11.85
N ASP A 66 -8.48 -8.00 -11.35
CA ASP A 66 -8.73 -8.41 -9.96
C ASP A 66 -7.97 -7.51 -8.97
N GLU A 67 -6.71 -7.16 -9.28
CA GLU A 67 -5.91 -6.27 -8.45
C GLU A 67 -6.50 -4.85 -8.38
N VAL A 68 -6.98 -4.33 -9.52
CA VAL A 68 -7.64 -3.01 -9.55
C VAL A 68 -8.97 -3.05 -8.81
N SER A 69 -9.76 -4.13 -8.97
CA SER A 69 -11.01 -4.31 -8.23
C SER A 69 -10.77 -4.29 -6.72
N ALA A 70 -9.75 -5.01 -6.24
CA ALA A 70 -9.41 -5.03 -4.82
C ALA A 70 -9.03 -3.63 -4.28
N LEU A 71 -8.37 -2.80 -5.08
CA LEU A 71 -8.04 -1.40 -4.71
C LEU A 71 -9.28 -0.50 -4.67
N LEU A 72 -10.23 -0.71 -5.58
CA LEU A 72 -11.52 -0.01 -5.58
C LEU A 72 -12.37 -0.43 -4.37
N ASP A 73 -12.45 -1.73 -4.07
CA ASP A 73 -13.15 -2.27 -2.90
C ASP A 73 -12.57 -1.70 -1.60
N LEU A 74 -11.25 -1.57 -1.51
CA LEU A 74 -10.59 -0.92 -0.38
C LEU A 74 -10.98 0.57 -0.29
N THR A 75 -11.04 1.27 -1.41
CA THR A 75 -11.45 2.68 -1.45
C THR A 75 -12.90 2.85 -0.98
N GLU A 76 -13.79 1.93 -1.32
CA GLU A 76 -15.16 1.90 -0.81
C GLU A 76 -15.24 1.58 0.68
N ALA A 77 -14.41 0.65 1.17
CA ALA A 77 -14.30 0.34 2.59
C ALA A 77 -13.85 1.56 3.40
N LEU A 78 -12.83 2.28 2.91
CA LEU A 78 -12.37 3.54 3.53
C LEU A 78 -13.47 4.60 3.55
N LYS A 79 -14.19 4.76 2.44
CA LYS A 79 -15.33 5.69 2.35
C LYS A 79 -16.43 5.35 3.35
N ARG A 80 -16.80 4.07 3.47
CA ARG A 80 -17.82 3.61 4.45
C ARG A 80 -17.37 3.82 5.90
N ALA A 81 -16.07 3.69 6.17
CA ALA A 81 -15.49 3.96 7.48
C ALA A 81 -15.30 5.46 7.77
N GLY A 82 -15.58 6.36 6.81
CA GLY A 82 -15.33 7.79 6.96
C GLY A 82 -13.84 8.15 7.05
N VAL A 83 -12.95 7.27 6.54
CA VAL A 83 -11.49 7.42 6.62
C VAL A 83 -10.97 7.98 5.31
N ALA A 84 -10.27 9.12 5.36
CA ALA A 84 -9.60 9.66 4.19
C ALA A 84 -8.39 8.81 3.79
N VAL A 85 -8.01 8.79 2.50
CA VAL A 85 -6.80 8.07 2.02
C VAL A 85 -5.53 8.52 2.77
N SER A 86 -5.43 9.82 3.10
CA SER A 86 -4.31 10.36 3.89
C SER A 86 -4.28 9.83 5.33
N GLU A 87 -5.44 9.53 5.92
CA GLU A 87 -5.57 8.90 7.23
C GLU A 87 -5.25 7.42 7.16
N ALA A 88 -5.74 6.71 6.14
CA ALA A 88 -5.39 5.31 5.89
C ALA A 88 -3.87 5.12 5.77
N ARG A 89 -3.17 6.05 5.10
CA ARG A 89 -1.70 6.04 5.03
C ARG A 89 -1.03 6.18 6.40
N ARG A 90 -1.55 7.06 7.27
CA ARG A 90 -1.06 7.21 8.65
C ARG A 90 -1.35 5.94 9.46
N ALA A 91 -2.54 5.37 9.32
CA ALA A 91 -2.95 4.14 9.97
C ALA A 91 -2.07 2.95 9.56
N ALA A 92 -1.67 2.84 8.29
CA ALA A 92 -0.73 1.80 7.83
C ALA A 92 0.64 1.91 8.53
N SER A 93 1.12 3.14 8.80
CA SER A 93 2.37 3.35 9.53
C SER A 93 2.24 3.00 11.01
N LEU A 94 1.07 3.27 11.61
CA LEU A 94 0.74 2.85 12.97
C LEU A 94 0.65 1.33 13.07
N LEU A 95 -0.04 0.67 12.14
CA LEU A 95 -0.17 -0.78 12.06
C LEU A 95 1.20 -1.46 12.04
N ARG A 96 2.14 -0.95 11.23
CA ARG A 96 3.51 -1.46 11.20
C ARG A 96 4.17 -1.39 12.58
N LYS A 97 4.04 -0.27 13.29
CA LYS A 97 4.59 -0.10 14.64
C LYS A 97 3.95 -1.03 15.68
N LEU A 98 2.63 -1.24 15.59
CA LEU A 98 1.93 -2.20 16.45
C LEU A 98 2.44 -3.63 16.21
N ASN A 99 2.59 -4.02 14.94
CA ASN A 99 3.14 -5.32 14.57
C ASN A 99 4.60 -5.51 15.02
N GLU A 100 5.44 -4.46 14.95
CA GLU A 100 6.81 -4.48 15.49
C GLU A 100 6.85 -4.76 17.01
N MET A 101 5.77 -4.44 17.72
CA MET A 101 5.58 -4.73 19.15
C MET A 101 4.79 -6.03 19.40
N ASN A 102 4.48 -6.82 18.36
CA ASN A 102 3.58 -7.98 18.41
C ASN A 102 2.21 -7.66 19.02
N VAL A 103 1.67 -6.46 18.74
CA VAL A 103 0.32 -6.06 19.15
C VAL A 103 -0.60 -6.13 17.93
N GLY A 104 -1.60 -7.00 17.99
CA GLY A 104 -2.66 -7.08 16.97
C GLY A 104 -3.56 -5.84 16.97
N VAL A 105 -4.24 -5.56 15.86
CA VAL A 105 -5.23 -4.45 15.78
C VAL A 105 -6.40 -4.69 16.75
N ASP A 106 -6.81 -5.94 16.89
CA ASP A 106 -7.82 -6.42 17.84
C ASP A 106 -7.37 -6.28 19.30
N GLU A 107 -6.06 -6.27 19.54
CA GLU A 107 -5.47 -6.08 20.86
C GLU A 107 -5.16 -4.61 21.18
N ALA A 108 -5.25 -3.70 20.20
CA ALA A 108 -4.85 -2.30 20.34
C ALA A 108 -5.59 -1.59 21.48
N GLU A 109 -6.88 -1.87 21.68
CA GLU A 109 -7.65 -1.30 22.79
C GLU A 109 -7.14 -1.80 24.15
N SER A 110 -6.88 -3.10 24.26
CA SER A 110 -6.33 -3.73 25.46
C SER A 110 -4.94 -3.19 25.80
N TRP A 111 -4.11 -2.98 24.77
CA TRP A 111 -2.81 -2.35 24.88
C TRP A 111 -2.90 -0.92 25.43
N VAL A 112 -3.80 -0.09 24.89
CA VAL A 112 -4.03 1.27 25.39
C VAL A 112 -4.49 1.26 26.85
N LYS A 113 -5.40 0.37 27.22
CA LYS A 113 -5.86 0.21 28.61
C LYS A 113 -4.73 -0.22 29.54
N LEU A 114 -3.81 -1.07 29.09
CA LEU A 114 -2.62 -1.45 29.85
C LEU A 114 -1.71 -0.24 30.08
N CYS A 115 -1.40 0.53 29.02
CA CYS A 115 -0.61 1.75 29.14
C CYS A 115 -1.24 2.75 30.13
N GLN A 116 -2.57 2.91 30.09
CA GLN A 116 -3.30 3.77 31.03
C GLN A 116 -3.24 3.27 32.47
N LYS A 117 -3.27 1.95 32.69
CA LYS A 117 -3.09 1.36 34.04
C LYS A 117 -1.67 1.54 34.58
N LEU A 118 -0.68 1.50 33.70
CA LEU A 118 0.73 1.71 34.06
C LEU A 118 1.03 3.19 34.32
N SER A 119 0.33 4.11 33.64
CA SER A 119 0.38 5.52 34.00
C SER A 119 -0.23 5.73 35.39
N ARG A 120 0.50 6.42 36.27
CA ARG A 120 0.11 6.60 37.69
C ARG A 120 -1.30 7.22 37.78
N PRO A 121 -2.11 6.92 38.82
CA PRO A 121 -3.52 7.33 38.92
C PRO A 121 -3.82 8.84 38.82
N ASN A 122 -2.81 9.70 38.88
CA ASN A 122 -2.92 11.16 38.78
C ASN A 122 -1.92 11.78 37.78
N PHE A 123 -1.38 10.98 36.85
CA PHE A 123 -0.45 11.47 35.83
C PHE A 123 -1.15 11.46 34.47
N PRO A 124 -1.33 12.61 33.81
CA PRO A 124 -1.96 12.66 32.50
C PRO A 124 -1.25 11.72 31.51
N ALA A 125 -2.02 11.00 30.70
CA ALA A 125 -1.46 10.07 29.72
C ALA A 125 -0.52 10.79 28.72
N SER A 126 -0.81 12.06 28.40
CA SER A 126 0.08 12.93 27.60
C SER A 126 1.46 13.07 28.22
N ASP A 127 1.51 13.31 29.53
CA ASP A 127 2.73 13.59 30.27
C ASP A 127 3.53 12.29 30.46
N PHE A 128 2.84 11.15 30.59
CA PHE A 128 3.46 9.82 30.60
C PHE A 128 4.15 9.51 29.27
N VAL A 129 3.44 9.74 28.16
CA VAL A 129 3.99 9.54 26.83
C VAL A 129 5.17 10.48 26.60
N GLU A 130 5.05 11.76 26.97
CA GLU A 130 6.13 12.74 26.82
C GLU A 130 7.37 12.37 27.65
N ALA A 131 7.19 12.03 28.94
CA ALA A 131 8.30 11.64 29.82
C ALA A 131 8.99 10.35 29.35
N THR A 132 8.24 9.39 28.82
CA THR A 132 8.78 8.11 28.35
C THR A 132 9.51 8.24 27.01
N ILE A 133 9.02 9.12 26.11
CA ILE A 133 9.65 9.34 24.79
C ILE A 133 10.86 10.29 24.88
N ARG A 134 10.82 11.31 25.74
CA ARG A 134 11.91 12.30 25.88
C ARG A 134 12.97 11.90 26.90
N GLY A 135 12.69 10.91 27.74
CA GLY A 135 13.63 10.39 28.75
C GLY A 135 14.53 9.25 28.27
N SER A 136 14.36 8.79 27.02
CA SER A 136 15.16 7.75 26.35
C SER A 136 16.17 8.33 25.37
#